data_AF-T1AW22-F1
#
_entry.id   AF-T1AW22-F1
#
_cell.length_a   1.000
_cell.length_b   1.000
_cell.length_c   1.000
_cell.angle_alpha   90.00
_cell.angle_beta   90.00
_cell.angle_gamma   90.00
#
_symmetry.space_group_name_H-M   'P 1'
#
loop_
_entity.id
_entity.type
_entity.pdbx_description
1 polymer ?
#
loop_
_entity_poly.entity_id
_entity_poly.type
_entity_poly.pdbx_seq_one_letter_code
_entity_poly.pdbx_strand_id
1 'polypeptide(L)'
;MAFVLEADGGPVAYSGDLRFHGEKGPQTEAFVRALESRPPELLIVEGTRLTARDDVPHPAQISEDDVQRNCRARVEEYPDRLVVADFGPRNVERLRRFRRIALATGRQLVVTPKDAFLLHLLHASDPSIEVDLGPGGMRILREPTTRTLPWLALVVKAYGDAFLTPEEVVRSPGRYLLCFS
;
A
#
# COMPACT_ATOMS: atom_id res chain seq x y z
N MET A 1 13.84 6.12 3.63
CA MET A 1 15.24 5.63 3.60
C MET A 1 16.04 6.56 4.50
N ALA A 2 17.00 6.00 5.23
CA ALA A 2 17.89 6.74 6.10
C ALA A 2 19.34 6.59 5.62
N PHE A 3 20.19 7.56 5.90
CA PHE A 3 21.57 7.60 5.43
C PHE A 3 22.52 8.02 6.54
N VAL A 4 23.72 7.44 6.52
CA VAL A 4 24.88 7.91 7.27
C VAL A 4 25.95 8.28 6.25
N LEU A 5 26.36 9.54 6.26
CA LEU A 5 27.31 10.13 5.33
C LEU A 5 28.63 10.34 6.08
N GLU A 6 29.74 9.90 5.47
CA GLU A 6 31.07 10.16 5.98
C GLU A 6 31.55 11.53 5.51
N ALA A 7 32.04 12.35 6.44
CA ALA A 7 32.55 13.68 6.14
C ALA A 7 33.82 13.99 6.94
N ASP A 8 34.63 14.91 6.40
CA ASP A 8 35.78 15.49 7.09
C ASP A 8 35.26 16.35 8.25
N GLY A 9 35.24 15.75 9.43
CA GLY A 9 34.62 16.33 10.63
C GLY A 9 33.80 15.33 11.44
N GLY A 10 33.46 14.16 10.87
CA GLY A 10 32.71 13.09 11.52
C GLY A 10 31.43 12.72 10.76
N PRO A 11 30.71 11.66 11.18
CA PRO A 11 29.55 11.17 10.44
C PRO A 11 28.36 12.15 10.51
N VAL A 12 27.65 12.32 9.41
CA VAL A 12 26.37 13.05 9.35
C VAL A 12 25.25 12.07 9.05
N ALA A 13 24.22 12.04 9.90
CA ALA A 13 23.07 11.16 9.74
C ALA A 13 21.84 11.93 9.26
N TYR A 14 21.12 11.38 8.29
CA TYR A 14 19.81 11.84 7.85
C TYR A 14 18.79 10.72 8.01
N SER A 15 17.75 10.94 8.82
CA SER A 15 16.79 9.89 9.16
C SER A 15 15.83 9.54 8.02
N GLY A 16 15.55 10.50 7.11
CA GLY A 16 14.33 10.46 6.31
C GLY A 16 13.09 10.40 7.22
N ASP A 17 11.99 9.82 6.72
CA ASP A 17 10.80 9.55 7.53
C ASP A 17 11.04 8.37 8.49
N LEU A 18 10.88 8.60 9.79
CA LEU A 18 11.06 7.62 10.86
C LEU A 18 9.73 6.98 11.24
N ARG A 19 9.70 5.65 11.17
CA ARG A 19 8.57 4.84 11.68
C ARG A 19 9.12 3.59 12.34
N PHE A 20 8.89 3.43 13.63
CA PHE A 20 9.27 2.23 14.38
C PHE A 20 8.25 1.09 14.24
N HIS A 21 7.09 1.37 13.65
CA HIS A 21 6.03 0.42 13.39
C HIS A 21 5.83 0.19 11.89
N GLY A 22 5.14 -0.90 11.54
CA GLY A 22 4.90 -1.30 10.15
C GLY A 22 6.03 -2.13 9.54
N GLU A 23 5.92 -2.47 8.26
CA GLU A 23 6.83 -3.42 7.57
C GLU A 23 8.30 -2.98 7.63
N LYS A 24 8.55 -1.66 7.68
CA LYS A 24 9.90 -1.07 7.70
C LYS A 24 10.39 -0.69 9.11
N GLY A 25 9.62 -0.97 10.16
CA GLY A 25 10.03 -0.75 11.56
C GLY A 25 11.43 -1.31 11.89
N PRO A 26 11.74 -2.56 11.51
CA PRO A 26 13.07 -3.13 11.72
C PRO A 26 14.21 -2.37 11.02
N GLN A 27 13.94 -1.71 9.89
CA GLN A 27 14.94 -0.89 9.19
C GLN A 27 15.25 0.39 9.97
N THR A 28 14.24 1.00 10.57
CA THR A 28 14.41 2.15 11.48
C THR A 28 15.23 1.77 12.70
N GLU A 29 14.95 0.62 13.32
CA GLU A 29 15.76 0.14 14.44
C GLU A 29 17.21 -0.17 14.05
N ALA A 30 17.41 -0.78 12.88
CA ALA A 30 18.75 -1.05 12.37
C ALA A 30 19.54 0.24 12.13
N PHE A 31 18.88 1.28 11.62
CA PHE A 31 19.47 2.60 11.48
C PHE A 31 19.88 3.19 12.84
N VAL A 32 19.01 3.14 13.85
CA VAL A 32 19.33 3.63 15.21
C VAL A 32 20.52 2.85 15.80
N ARG A 33 20.53 1.52 15.71
CA ARG A 33 21.64 0.68 16.17
C ARG A 33 22.97 1.01 15.47
N ALA A 34 22.93 1.35 14.17
CA ALA A 34 24.12 1.77 13.45
C ALA A 34 24.70 3.08 14.03
N LEU A 35 23.83 4.04 14.39
CA LEU A 35 24.24 5.30 15.02
C LEU A 35 24.80 5.10 16.44
N GLU A 36 24.34 4.10 17.20
CA GLU A 36 24.90 3.80 18.53
C GLU A 36 26.36 3.36 18.44
N SER A 37 26.68 2.51 17.46
CA SER A 37 28.05 2.02 17.24
C SER A 37 29.00 3.10 16.71
N ARG A 38 28.44 4.12 16.05
CA ARG A 38 29.19 5.23 15.47
C ARG A 38 28.36 6.52 15.51
N PRO A 39 28.40 7.23 16.64
CA PRO A 39 27.60 8.43 16.84
C PRO A 39 27.87 9.48 15.77
N PRO A 40 26.83 10.07 15.16
CA PRO A 40 27.02 11.16 14.21
C PRO A 40 27.30 12.48 14.95
N GLU A 41 28.09 13.33 14.32
CA GLU A 41 28.31 14.71 14.75
C GLU A 41 27.07 15.58 14.51
N LEU A 42 26.31 15.26 13.45
CA LEU A 42 25.07 15.94 13.10
C LEU A 42 23.99 14.92 12.74
N LEU A 43 22.84 15.00 13.40
CA LEU A 43 21.63 14.26 13.07
C LEU A 43 20.57 15.20 12.51
N ILE A 44 20.23 15.03 11.23
CA ILE A 44 19.08 15.67 10.58
C ILE A 44 17.90 14.69 10.69
N VAL A 45 16.94 15.03 11.53
CA VAL A 45 15.79 14.18 11.84
C VAL A 45 14.48 14.79 11.37
N GLU A 46 13.55 13.94 10.91
CA GLU A 46 12.20 14.41 10.60
C GLU A 46 11.44 14.88 11.86
N GLY A 47 10.40 15.68 11.66
CA GLY A 47 9.63 16.28 12.74
C GLY A 47 8.12 16.32 12.49
N THR A 48 7.59 15.46 11.60
CA THR A 48 6.19 15.56 11.14
C THR A 48 5.15 15.42 12.25
N ARG A 49 5.53 14.83 13.40
CA ARG A 49 4.68 14.62 14.58
C ARG A 49 5.01 15.51 15.78
N LEU A 50 5.93 16.47 15.64
CA LEU A 50 6.34 17.38 16.73
C LEU A 50 5.24 18.34 17.18
N THR A 51 4.15 18.47 16.42
CA THR A 51 3.01 19.35 16.72
C THR A 51 1.89 18.67 17.52
N ALA A 52 2.02 17.37 17.81
CA ALA A 52 1.11 16.70 18.73
C ALA A 52 1.36 17.28 20.13
N ARG A 53 0.41 18.07 20.64
CA ARG A 53 0.53 18.70 21.95
C ARG A 53 0.51 17.62 23.04
N ASP A 54 1.35 17.80 24.07
CA ASP A 54 1.47 16.88 25.21
C ASP A 54 0.17 16.76 26.04
N ASP A 55 -0.78 17.70 25.87
CA ASP A 55 -2.07 17.74 26.56
C ASP A 55 -3.18 16.93 25.86
N VAL A 56 -2.94 16.49 24.62
CA VAL A 56 -3.85 15.59 23.91
C VAL A 56 -3.33 14.17 24.11
N PRO A 57 -4.14 13.23 24.65
CA PRO A 57 -3.74 11.83 24.70
C PRO A 57 -3.28 11.42 23.32
N HIS A 58 -2.01 11.02 23.17
CA HIS A 58 -1.55 10.46 21.91
C HIS A 58 -2.56 9.36 21.55
N PRO A 59 -3.27 9.47 20.42
CA PRO A 59 -4.17 8.40 20.01
C PRO A 59 -3.35 7.12 20.05
N ALA A 60 -3.86 6.10 20.74
CA ALA A 60 -3.16 4.83 20.91
C ALA A 60 -2.53 4.47 19.57
N GLN A 61 -1.21 4.23 19.54
CA GLN A 61 -0.51 3.99 18.29
C GLN A 61 -1.14 2.78 17.61
N ILE A 62 -2.02 3.04 16.65
CA ILE A 62 -2.73 1.99 15.91
C ILE A 62 -1.66 1.34 15.03
N SER A 63 -1.33 0.08 15.32
CA SER A 63 -0.40 -0.66 14.48
C SER A 63 -1.03 -0.92 13.12
N GLU A 64 -0.22 -1.19 12.10
CA GLU A 64 -0.74 -1.58 10.79
C GLU A 64 -1.57 -2.88 10.84
N ASP A 65 -1.28 -3.75 11.82
CA ASP A 65 -2.05 -4.98 12.04
C ASP A 65 -3.39 -4.69 12.70
N ASP A 66 -3.46 -3.68 13.58
CA ASP A 66 -4.73 -3.16 14.09
C ASP A 66 -5.56 -2.55 12.95
N VAL A 67 -4.94 -1.79 12.04
CA VAL A 67 -5.62 -1.27 10.85
C VAL A 67 -6.18 -2.41 10.01
N GLN A 68 -5.37 -3.42 9.71
CA GLN A 68 -5.83 -4.57 8.90
C GLN A 68 -6.98 -5.31 9.59
N ARG A 69 -6.89 -5.56 10.89
CA ARG A 69 -7.96 -6.21 11.67
C ARG A 69 -9.25 -5.39 11.66
N ASN A 70 -9.14 -4.09 11.89
CA ASN A 70 -10.29 -3.18 11.91
C ASN A 70 -10.95 -3.09 10.52
N CYS A 71 -10.16 -2.95 9.45
CA CYS A 71 -10.67 -2.96 8.07
C CYS A 71 -11.34 -4.29 7.72
N ARG A 72 -10.76 -5.42 8.13
CA ARG A 72 -11.37 -6.74 7.92
C ARG A 72 -12.72 -6.87 8.63
N ALA A 73 -12.79 -6.52 9.92
CA ALA A 73 -14.04 -6.57 10.68
C ALA A 73 -15.13 -5.73 10.01
N ARG A 74 -14.77 -4.55 9.48
CA ARG A 74 -15.71 -3.72 8.72
C ARG A 74 -16.17 -4.35 7.42
N VAL A 75 -15.31 -5.06 6.69
CA VAL A 75 -15.72 -5.76 5.45
C VAL A 75 -16.68 -6.92 5.77
N GLU A 76 -16.45 -7.62 6.89
CA GLU A 76 -17.28 -8.74 7.35
C GLU A 76 -18.69 -8.31 7.81
N GLU A 77 -18.86 -7.06 8.27
CA GLU A 77 -20.18 -6.48 8.60
C GLU A 77 -21.14 -6.37 7.40
N TYR A 78 -20.63 -6.48 6.16
CA TYR A 78 -21.37 -6.15 4.93
C TYR A 78 -21.33 -7.24 3.84
N PRO A 79 -21.61 -8.52 4.12
CA PRO A 79 -21.34 -9.66 3.23
C PRO A 79 -21.92 -9.52 1.80
N ASP A 80 -23.14 -9.00 1.66
CA ASP A 80 -23.82 -8.87 0.35
C ASP A 80 -23.77 -7.45 -0.24
N ARG A 81 -22.99 -6.54 0.35
CA ARG A 81 -22.85 -5.17 -0.13
C ARG A 81 -21.49 -4.97 -0.79
N LEU A 82 -21.44 -3.98 -1.67
CA LEU A 82 -20.19 -3.50 -2.22
C LEU A 82 -19.43 -2.78 -1.11
N VAL A 83 -18.16 -3.15 -0.93
CA VAL A 83 -17.23 -2.43 -0.06
C VAL A 83 -16.22 -1.72 -0.95
N VAL A 84 -16.02 -0.42 -0.69
CA VAL A 84 -15.02 0.41 -1.35
C VAL A 84 -13.96 0.81 -0.34
N ALA A 85 -12.70 0.54 -0.65
CA ALA A 85 -11.54 0.97 0.10
C ALA A 85 -10.82 2.06 -0.71
N ASP A 86 -10.64 3.22 -0.08
CA ASP A 86 -9.93 4.36 -0.66
C ASP A 86 -8.70 4.66 0.20
N PHE A 87 -7.55 4.78 -0.44
CA PHE A 87 -6.30 5.14 0.21
C PHE A 87 -5.35 5.83 -0.75
N GLY A 88 -4.42 6.62 -0.21
CA GLY A 88 -3.56 7.46 -1.04
C GLY A 88 -2.81 6.71 -2.16
N PRO A 89 -2.60 7.38 -3.31
CA PRO A 89 -2.07 6.76 -4.52
C PRO A 89 -0.69 6.17 -4.31
N ARG A 90 -0.45 5.02 -4.93
CA ARG A 90 0.83 4.27 -4.93
C ARG A 90 1.17 3.56 -3.63
N ASN A 91 0.20 3.31 -2.76
CA ASN A 91 0.43 2.50 -1.57
C ASN A 91 0.27 1.00 -1.84
N VAL A 92 1.32 0.39 -2.39
CA VAL A 92 1.38 -1.05 -2.70
C VAL A 92 1.21 -1.91 -1.43
N GLU A 93 1.71 -1.44 -0.30
CA GLU A 93 1.57 -2.11 1.00
C GLU A 93 0.08 -2.22 1.40
N ARG A 94 -0.69 -1.14 1.23
CA ARG A 94 -2.15 -1.15 1.45
C ARG A 94 -2.88 -2.03 0.45
N LEU A 95 -2.50 -2.01 -0.83
CA LEU A 95 -3.09 -2.91 -1.83
C LEU A 95 -2.90 -4.38 -1.43
N ARG A 96 -1.69 -4.77 -1.01
CA ARG A 96 -1.39 -6.12 -0.49
C ARG A 96 -2.25 -6.46 0.74
N ARG A 97 -2.43 -5.52 1.67
CA ARG A 97 -3.30 -5.73 2.85
C ARG A 97 -4.75 -5.94 2.44
N PHE A 98 -5.29 -5.11 1.55
CA PHE A 98 -6.66 -5.27 1.06
C PHE A 98 -6.85 -6.53 0.21
N ARG A 99 -5.81 -7.01 -0.48
CA ARG A 99 -5.82 -8.34 -1.12
C ARG A 99 -5.99 -9.45 -0.08
N ARG A 100 -5.23 -9.41 1.02
CA ARG A 100 -5.37 -10.38 2.13
C ARG A 100 -6.77 -10.33 2.76
N ILE A 101 -7.32 -9.13 2.94
CA ILE A 101 -8.68 -8.94 3.47
C ILE A 101 -9.71 -9.52 2.49
N ALA A 102 -9.59 -9.25 1.19
CA ALA A 102 -10.49 -9.79 0.18
C ALA A 102 -10.49 -11.33 0.21
N LEU A 103 -9.29 -11.95 0.19
CA LEU A 103 -9.15 -13.42 0.31
C LEU A 103 -9.78 -13.97 1.60
N ALA A 104 -9.50 -13.34 2.74
CA ALA A 104 -10.03 -13.78 4.04
C ALA A 104 -11.56 -13.65 4.16
N THR A 105 -12.17 -12.78 3.35
CA THR A 105 -13.62 -12.51 3.34
C THR A 105 -14.34 -13.16 2.15
N GLY A 106 -13.65 -13.99 1.36
CA GLY A 106 -14.24 -14.65 0.19
C GLY A 106 -14.55 -13.71 -0.98
N ARG A 107 -13.95 -12.52 -1.01
CA ARG A 107 -14.13 -11.50 -2.05
C ARG A 107 -12.96 -11.49 -3.01
N GLN A 108 -13.21 -11.01 -4.23
CA GLN A 108 -12.16 -10.64 -5.18
C GLN A 108 -11.84 -9.15 -5.05
N LEU A 109 -10.55 -8.83 -4.89
CA LEU A 109 -10.09 -7.44 -4.91
C LEU A 109 -10.20 -6.91 -6.34
N VAL A 110 -10.81 -5.75 -6.51
CA VAL A 110 -10.92 -5.04 -7.78
C VAL A 110 -10.07 -3.78 -7.70
N VAL A 111 -9.13 -3.61 -8.63
CA VAL A 111 -8.22 -2.45 -8.68
C VAL A 111 -8.46 -1.62 -9.94
N THR A 112 -7.89 -0.41 -9.98
CA THR A 112 -7.95 0.44 -11.18
C THR A 112 -6.97 -0.06 -12.25
N PRO A 113 -7.14 0.31 -13.54
CA PRO A 113 -6.15 0.04 -14.57
C PRO A 113 -4.77 0.64 -14.25
N LYS A 114 -4.73 1.75 -13.52
CA LYS A 114 -3.47 2.38 -13.09
C LYS A 114 -2.75 1.54 -12.03
N ASP A 115 -3.48 0.99 -11.07
CA ASP A 115 -2.92 0.08 -10.06
C ASP A 115 -2.37 -1.18 -10.72
N ALA A 116 -3.12 -1.76 -11.66
CA ALA A 116 -2.68 -2.91 -12.44
C ALA A 116 -1.40 -2.60 -13.23
N PHE A 117 -1.31 -1.42 -13.84
CA PHE A 117 -0.10 -0.98 -14.53
C PHE A 117 1.08 -0.78 -13.57
N LEU A 118 0.86 -0.17 -12.41
CA LEU A 118 1.89 0.00 -11.39
C LEU A 118 2.43 -1.35 -10.90
N LEU A 119 1.54 -2.28 -10.58
CA LEU A 119 1.89 -3.64 -10.18
C LEU A 119 2.70 -4.37 -11.27
N HIS A 120 2.30 -4.22 -12.53
CA HIS A 120 3.03 -4.77 -13.68
C HIS A 120 4.47 -4.24 -13.76
N LEU A 121 4.67 -2.93 -13.64
CA LEU A 121 6.00 -2.31 -13.67
C LEU A 121 6.86 -2.72 -12.46
N LEU A 122 6.24 -2.81 -11.29
CA LEU A 122 6.91 -3.22 -10.07
C LEU A 122 7.37 -4.67 -10.14
N HIS A 123 6.53 -5.57 -10.64
CA HIS A 123 6.90 -6.97 -10.85
C HIS A 123 8.04 -7.12 -11.87
N ALA A 124 8.02 -6.33 -12.94
CA ALA A 124 9.11 -6.33 -13.91
C ALA A 124 10.44 -5.85 -13.31
N SER A 125 10.41 -5.00 -12.29
CA SER A 125 11.60 -4.50 -11.58
C SER A 125 12.05 -5.42 -10.44
N ASP A 126 11.08 -6.02 -9.74
CA ASP A 126 11.27 -6.93 -8.61
C ASP A 126 10.26 -8.09 -8.71
N PRO A 127 10.69 -9.27 -9.21
CA PRO A 127 9.82 -10.43 -9.38
C PRO A 127 9.22 -10.97 -8.08
N SER A 128 9.73 -10.59 -6.91
CA SER A 128 9.14 -10.97 -5.61
C SER A 128 7.80 -10.28 -5.36
N ILE A 129 7.50 -9.21 -6.10
CA ILE A 129 6.20 -8.53 -6.08
C ILE A 129 5.22 -9.37 -6.92
N GLU A 130 4.42 -10.21 -6.26
CA GLU A 130 3.40 -11.01 -6.94
C GLU A 130 2.33 -10.14 -7.62
N VAL A 131 1.94 -10.54 -8.84
CA VAL A 131 0.83 -9.94 -9.59
C VAL A 131 -0.12 -11.07 -9.98
N ASP A 132 -1.23 -11.17 -9.26
CA ASP A 132 -2.27 -12.18 -9.48
C ASP A 132 -3.49 -11.56 -10.18
N LEU A 133 -3.27 -10.80 -11.24
CA LEU A 133 -4.37 -10.24 -12.04
C LEU A 133 -4.96 -11.33 -12.94
N GLY A 134 -6.25 -11.62 -12.79
CA GLY A 134 -6.96 -12.62 -13.58
C GLY A 134 -8.31 -13.05 -12.98
N PRO A 135 -9.09 -13.91 -13.67
CA PRO A 135 -10.37 -14.44 -13.16
C PRO A 135 -10.32 -15.12 -11.79
N GLY A 136 -9.21 -15.80 -11.47
CA GLY A 136 -9.00 -16.46 -10.18
C GLY A 136 -8.31 -15.59 -9.12
N GLY A 137 -7.93 -14.36 -9.46
CA GLY A 137 -7.19 -13.47 -8.56
C GLY A 137 -7.84 -12.09 -8.47
N MET A 138 -7.01 -11.05 -8.48
CA MET A 138 -7.44 -9.66 -8.55
C MET A 138 -8.03 -9.34 -9.91
N ARG A 139 -9.03 -8.46 -9.91
CA ARG A 139 -9.73 -8.02 -11.12
C ARG A 139 -9.46 -6.54 -11.40
N ILE A 140 -9.67 -6.10 -12.63
CA ILE A 140 -9.42 -4.72 -13.06
C ILE A 140 -10.76 -4.07 -13.43
N LEU A 141 -11.12 -2.97 -12.78
CA LEU A 141 -12.34 -2.24 -13.15
C LEU A 141 -12.15 -1.58 -14.51
N ARG A 142 -13.05 -1.90 -15.45
CA ARG A 142 -13.09 -1.24 -16.76
C ARG A 142 -13.66 0.16 -16.60
N GLU A 143 -12.81 1.16 -16.75
CA GLU A 143 -13.21 2.56 -16.81
C GLU A 143 -13.72 2.90 -18.23
N PRO A 144 -14.87 3.59 -18.37
CA PRO A 144 -15.33 4.08 -19.66
C PRO A 144 -14.41 5.22 -20.13
N THR A 145 -13.43 4.88 -20.97
CA THR A 145 -12.52 5.85 -21.59
C THR A 145 -12.57 5.74 -23.11
N THR A 146 -12.64 6.89 -23.78
CA THR A 146 -12.48 7.00 -25.24
C THR A 146 -11.04 7.20 -25.65
N ARG A 147 -10.12 7.37 -24.69
CA ARG A 147 -8.70 7.63 -24.93
C ARG A 147 -7.91 6.32 -24.99
N THR A 148 -7.27 6.09 -26.12
CA THR A 148 -6.26 5.05 -26.27
C THR A 148 -4.93 5.54 -25.71
N LEU A 149 -4.59 5.12 -24.50
CA LEU A 149 -3.29 5.41 -23.89
C LEU A 149 -2.36 4.21 -24.07
N PRO A 150 -1.10 4.39 -24.51
CA PRO A 150 -0.17 3.27 -24.74
C PRO A 150 0.01 2.36 -23.52
N TRP A 151 0.11 2.93 -22.32
CA TRP A 151 0.24 2.15 -21.08
C TRP A 151 -1.01 1.32 -20.78
N LEU A 152 -2.21 1.83 -21.11
CA LEU A 152 -3.45 1.09 -20.92
C LEU A 152 -3.54 -0.09 -21.90
N ALA A 153 -3.10 0.12 -23.15
CA ALA A 153 -3.02 -0.96 -24.14
C ALA A 153 -2.09 -2.10 -23.69
N LEU A 154 -0.99 -1.78 -22.99
CA LEU A 154 -0.11 -2.80 -22.39
C LEU A 154 -0.84 -3.63 -21.33
N VAL A 155 -1.57 -2.98 -20.41
CA VAL A 155 -2.36 -3.68 -19.38
C VAL A 155 -3.46 -4.54 -20.00
N VAL A 156 -4.20 -4.01 -20.98
CA VAL A 156 -5.25 -4.76 -21.68
C VAL A 156 -4.66 -5.96 -22.42
N LYS A 157 -3.49 -5.83 -23.04
CA LYS A 157 -2.80 -6.93 -23.70
C LYS A 157 -2.33 -8.00 -22.71
N ALA A 158 -1.82 -7.59 -21.55
CA ALA A 158 -1.26 -8.51 -20.56
C ALA A 158 -2.33 -9.20 -19.68
N TYR A 159 -3.41 -8.50 -19.35
CA TYR A 159 -4.40 -8.92 -18.33
C TYR A 159 -5.84 -8.73 -18.81
N GLY A 160 -6.10 -8.89 -20.10
CA GLY A 160 -7.40 -8.59 -20.72
C GLY A 160 -8.58 -9.36 -20.10
N ASP A 161 -8.34 -10.59 -19.64
CA ASP A 161 -9.31 -11.46 -18.98
C ASP A 161 -9.57 -11.10 -17.51
N ALA A 162 -8.70 -10.28 -16.90
CA ALA A 162 -8.87 -9.76 -15.55
C ALA A 162 -9.88 -8.60 -15.48
N PHE A 163 -10.23 -7.99 -16.60
CA PHE A 163 -11.15 -6.85 -16.63
C PHE A 163 -12.59 -7.27 -16.32
N LEU A 164 -13.28 -6.46 -15.51
CA LEU A 164 -14.72 -6.54 -15.28
C LEU A 164 -15.39 -5.19 -15.56
N THR A 165 -16.67 -5.20 -15.88
CA THR A 165 -17.46 -3.98 -16.05
C THR A 165 -18.17 -3.58 -14.75
N PRO A 166 -18.56 -2.30 -14.60
CA PRO A 166 -19.40 -1.86 -13.48
C PRO A 166 -20.70 -2.67 -13.34
N GLU A 167 -21.32 -3.09 -14.45
CA GLU A 167 -22.54 -3.91 -14.43
C GLU A 167 -22.30 -5.28 -13.81
N GLU A 168 -21.13 -5.90 -14.03
CA GLU A 168 -20.74 -7.15 -13.38
C GLU A 168 -20.56 -6.97 -11.87
N VAL A 169 -20.00 -5.83 -11.42
CA VAL A 169 -19.92 -5.49 -9.98
C VAL A 169 -21.31 -5.40 -9.38
N VAL A 170 -22.21 -4.66 -10.03
CA VAL A 170 -23.57 -4.40 -9.52
C VAL A 170 -24.42 -5.67 -9.44
N ARG A 171 -24.19 -6.66 -10.31
CA ARG A 171 -24.88 -7.96 -10.26
C ARG A 171 -24.46 -8.83 -9.07
N SER A 172 -23.29 -8.61 -8.50
CA SER A 172 -22.77 -9.43 -7.39
C SER A 172 -21.88 -8.59 -6.46
N PRO A 173 -22.44 -7.55 -5.81
CA PRO A 173 -21.63 -6.55 -5.11
C PRO A 173 -20.89 -7.12 -3.89
N GLY A 174 -21.48 -8.10 -3.21
CA GLY A 174 -20.84 -8.84 -2.11
C GLY A 174 -19.61 -9.65 -2.52
N ARG A 175 -19.46 -9.96 -3.81
CA ARG A 175 -18.34 -10.76 -4.33
C ARG A 175 -17.05 -9.93 -4.50
N TYR A 176 -17.16 -8.60 -4.43
CA TYR A 176 -16.06 -7.69 -4.75
C TYR A 176 -15.70 -6.77 -3.58
N LEU A 177 -14.43 -6.42 -3.51
CA LEU A 177 -13.91 -5.31 -2.72
C LEU A 177 -13.23 -4.36 -3.70
N LEU A 178 -13.83 -3.19 -3.94
CA LEU A 178 -13.27 -2.20 -4.86
C LEU A 178 -12.21 -1.37 -4.16
N CYS A 179 -11.07 -1.21 -4.81
CA CYS A 179 -9.93 -0.47 -4.32
C CYS A 179 -9.67 0.69 -5.27
N PHE A 180 -9.80 1.91 -4.77
CA PHE A 180 -9.34 3.11 -5.45
C PHE A 180 -8.09 3.61 -4.75
N SER A 181 -7.00 3.74 -5.51
CA SER A 181 -5.74 4.31 -5.04
C SER A 181 -5.29 5.46 -5.93
#